data_AF-A0A9E7I0F1-F1
#
_entry.id   AF-A0A9E7I0F1-F1
#
_cell.length_a   1.000
_cell.length_b   1.000
_cell.length_c   1.000
_cell.angle_alpha   90.00
_cell.angle_beta   90.00
_cell.angle_gamma   90.00
#
_symmetry.space_group_name_H-M   'P 1'
#
loop_
_entity.id
_entity.type
_entity.pdbx_description
1 polymer ?
#
loop_
_entity_poly.entity_id
_entity_poly.type
_entity_poly.pdbx_seq_one_letter_code
_entity_poly.pdbx_strand_id
1 'polypeptide(L)'
;MVGLNGVGGGGAGVRVPGMWRLADEMNPPGIGCRGMEAEYVRRFHLHEPTENQCSSAVFKHIKAPVHLVWSLVRRFDQPQNYKPFVSRCIVQGGVGIGSLREVNIKSGLPATTSFERLEHLDDQEHILSIKIVGGDHRLKNYSSIVTAHPETIDGRPGTLVIESFVVDVPDGNTKDETCYFVEALIKCNLKSLADISERLAVQDHTEPIDG
;
A
#
# COMPACT_ATOMS: atom_id res chain seq x y z
N MET A 1 -32.01 -17.50 -53.47
CA MET A 1 -32.07 -16.94 -52.11
C MET A 1 -32.10 -18.10 -51.12
N VAL A 2 -30.93 -18.67 -50.78
CA VAL A 2 -30.75 -19.59 -49.66
C VAL A 2 -29.32 -19.36 -49.17
N GLY A 3 -29.19 -18.55 -48.11
CA GLY A 3 -27.92 -18.28 -47.44
C GLY A 3 -27.66 -19.33 -46.37
N LEU A 4 -26.41 -19.78 -46.31
CA LEU A 4 -25.88 -20.72 -45.33
C LEU A 4 -25.92 -20.10 -43.92
N ASN A 5 -26.60 -20.75 -42.98
CA ASN A 5 -26.52 -20.41 -41.56
C ASN A 5 -25.19 -20.91 -40.99
N GLY A 6 -24.24 -19.99 -40.82
CA GLY A 6 -23.02 -20.19 -40.05
C GLY A 6 -23.30 -20.16 -38.56
N VAL A 7 -22.89 -21.22 -37.87
CA VAL A 7 -22.90 -21.39 -36.41
C VAL A 7 -21.95 -20.36 -35.79
N GLY A 8 -22.51 -19.31 -35.19
CA GLY A 8 -21.78 -18.38 -34.33
C GLY A 8 -21.76 -18.89 -32.90
N GLY A 9 -20.74 -19.67 -32.55
CA GLY A 9 -20.43 -20.04 -31.17
C GLY A 9 -19.96 -18.82 -30.39
N GLY A 10 -20.89 -18.09 -29.79
CA GLY A 10 -20.61 -17.03 -28.82
C GLY A 10 -20.09 -17.64 -27.52
N GLY A 11 -18.77 -17.80 -27.42
CA GLY A 11 -18.10 -18.08 -26.16
C GLY A 11 -18.27 -16.87 -25.24
N ALA A 12 -19.26 -16.95 -24.33
CA ALA A 12 -19.39 -16.04 -23.22
C ALA A 12 -18.12 -16.14 -22.37
N GLY A 13 -17.25 -15.13 -22.48
CA GLY A 13 -16.11 -14.97 -21.60
C GLY A 13 -16.62 -14.88 -20.16
N VAL A 14 -16.34 -15.93 -19.39
CA VAL A 14 -16.61 -15.97 -17.95
C VAL A 14 -15.81 -14.83 -17.31
N ARG A 15 -16.51 -13.80 -16.84
CA ARG A 15 -15.93 -12.78 -15.96
C ARG A 15 -15.54 -13.46 -14.65
N VAL A 16 -14.25 -13.63 -14.44
CA VAL A 16 -13.70 -14.03 -13.15
C VAL A 16 -13.78 -12.82 -12.21
N PRO A 17 -14.48 -12.91 -11.06
CA PRO A 17 -14.46 -11.86 -10.05
C PRO A 17 -13.06 -11.79 -9.42
N GLY A 18 -12.49 -10.58 -9.29
CA GLY A 18 -11.25 -10.38 -8.53
C GLY A 18 -9.96 -10.21 -9.35
N MET A 19 -10.03 -9.80 -10.61
CA MET A 19 -8.82 -9.38 -11.33
C MET A 19 -8.32 -8.05 -10.76
N TRP A 20 -7.35 -8.14 -9.85
CA TRP A 20 -6.66 -7.01 -9.25
C TRP A 20 -6.14 -6.09 -10.35
N ARG A 21 -6.40 -4.77 -10.24
CA ARG A 21 -5.85 -3.79 -11.19
C ARG A 21 -4.34 -3.72 -10.97
N LEU A 22 -3.58 -4.47 -11.76
CA LEU A 22 -2.12 -4.40 -11.82
C LEU A 22 -1.74 -3.02 -12.37
N ALA A 23 -1.39 -2.09 -11.50
CA ALA A 23 -1.04 -0.71 -11.84
C ALA A 23 0.48 -0.47 -11.85
N ASP A 24 1.25 -1.38 -12.47
CA ASP A 24 2.68 -1.17 -12.74
C ASP A 24 2.98 -1.52 -14.21
N GLU A 25 2.95 -0.50 -15.07
CA GLU A 25 3.09 -0.61 -16.53
C GLU A 25 4.43 -0.07 -17.05
N MET A 26 5.52 -0.13 -16.25
CA MET A 26 6.85 0.28 -16.74
C MET A 26 8.00 -0.71 -16.59
N ASN A 27 7.81 -1.87 -15.93
CA ASN A 27 8.71 -3.01 -16.07
C ASN A 27 8.02 -4.26 -15.51
N PRO A 28 7.41 -5.14 -16.31
CA PRO A 28 6.68 -6.28 -15.78
C PRO A 28 7.67 -7.20 -15.05
N PRO A 29 7.47 -7.49 -13.76
CA PRO A 29 8.36 -8.38 -13.05
C PRO A 29 8.23 -9.79 -13.64
N GLY A 30 9.29 -10.59 -13.50
CA GLY A 30 9.34 -11.96 -14.03
C GLY A 30 8.16 -12.81 -13.54
N ILE A 31 7.79 -13.84 -14.30
CA ILE A 31 6.62 -14.71 -14.02
C ILE A 31 6.62 -15.25 -12.57
N GLY A 32 7.80 -15.49 -11.98
CA GLY A 32 7.95 -15.91 -10.58
C GLY A 32 7.55 -14.85 -9.54
N CYS A 33 7.84 -13.57 -9.79
CA CYS A 33 7.50 -12.47 -8.88
C CYS A 33 5.98 -12.30 -8.74
N ARG A 34 5.24 -12.43 -9.85
CA ARG A 34 3.77 -12.39 -9.84
C ARG A 34 3.13 -13.52 -9.02
N GLY A 35 3.77 -14.68 -8.95
CA GLY A 35 3.32 -15.82 -8.14
C GLY A 35 3.40 -15.52 -6.64
N MET A 36 4.52 -14.94 -6.21
CA MET A 36 4.78 -14.57 -4.82
C MET A 36 3.90 -13.40 -4.36
N GLU A 37 3.73 -12.36 -5.20
CA GLU A 37 2.79 -11.27 -4.95
C GLU A 37 1.37 -11.79 -4.66
N ALA A 38 0.87 -12.70 -5.49
CA ALA A 38 -0.47 -13.28 -5.31
C ALA A 38 -0.59 -14.09 -4.01
N GLU A 39 0.47 -14.74 -3.55
CA GLU A 39 0.50 -15.45 -2.27
C GLU A 39 0.40 -14.48 -1.09
N TYR A 40 1.21 -13.42 -1.07
CA TYR A 40 1.16 -12.42 0.00
C TYR A 40 -0.18 -11.69 0.04
N VAL A 41 -0.77 -11.39 -1.13
CA VAL A 41 -2.11 -10.81 -1.19
C VAL A 41 -3.13 -11.74 -0.53
N ARG A 42 -3.12 -13.04 -0.87
CA ARG A 42 -4.03 -14.03 -0.27
C ARG A 42 -3.83 -14.19 1.23
N ARG A 43 -2.60 -14.08 1.72
CA ARG A 43 -2.28 -14.29 3.14
C ARG A 43 -2.59 -13.09 4.02
N PHE A 44 -2.36 -11.87 3.53
CA PHE A 44 -2.34 -10.67 4.37
C PHE A 44 -3.27 -9.54 3.92
N HIS A 45 -3.70 -9.53 2.67
CA HIS A 45 -4.38 -8.36 2.07
C HIS A 45 -5.80 -8.68 1.55
N LEU A 46 -6.41 -9.78 2.02
CA LEU A 46 -7.81 -10.08 1.73
C LEU A 46 -8.72 -9.22 2.62
N HIS A 47 -9.32 -8.21 2.00
CA HIS A 47 -10.40 -7.41 2.58
C HIS A 47 -11.76 -7.97 2.14
N GLU A 48 -12.76 -7.87 3.00
CA GLU A 48 -14.16 -8.18 2.69
C GLU A 48 -14.98 -6.89 2.61
N PRO A 49 -14.85 -6.09 1.52
CA PRO A 49 -15.57 -4.84 1.39
C PRO A 49 -17.08 -5.09 1.29
N THR A 50 -17.85 -4.28 2.03
CA THR A 50 -19.31 -4.23 1.90
C THR A 50 -19.74 -3.55 0.59
N GLU A 51 -21.05 -3.51 0.30
CA GLU A 51 -21.59 -2.97 -0.95
C GLU A 51 -21.18 -1.51 -1.20
N ASN A 52 -21.09 -0.68 -0.16
CA ASN A 52 -20.69 0.74 -0.28
C ASN A 52 -19.18 0.98 -0.11
N GLN A 53 -18.37 -0.07 -0.04
CA GLN A 53 -16.93 0.03 0.14
C GLN A 53 -16.17 -0.33 -1.14
N CYS A 54 -14.96 0.19 -1.23
CA CYS A 54 -13.98 -0.23 -2.21
C CYS A 54 -12.67 -0.66 -1.53
N SER A 55 -11.90 -1.50 -2.22
CA SER A 55 -10.61 -2.00 -1.77
C SER A 55 -9.68 -2.15 -2.97
N SER A 56 -8.39 -1.91 -2.73
CA SER A 56 -7.32 -2.15 -3.70
C SER A 56 -6.00 -2.45 -2.97
N ALA A 57 -5.00 -2.90 -3.72
CA ALA A 57 -3.64 -3.14 -3.25
C ALA A 57 -2.63 -2.51 -4.20
N VAL A 58 -1.61 -1.87 -3.64
CA VAL A 58 -0.52 -1.23 -4.38
C VAL A 58 0.78 -1.93 -4.00
N PHE A 59 1.63 -2.15 -5.01
CA PHE A 59 2.89 -2.89 -4.89
C PHE A 59 4.05 -1.93 -5.15
N LYS A 60 5.18 -2.18 -4.49
CA LYS A 60 6.42 -1.47 -4.75
C LYS A 60 7.63 -2.37 -4.47
N HIS A 61 8.41 -2.64 -5.51
CA HIS A 61 9.73 -3.23 -5.38
C HIS A 61 10.75 -2.14 -5.04
N ILE A 62 11.53 -2.36 -3.99
CA ILE A 62 12.50 -1.41 -3.45
C ILE A 62 13.88 -2.06 -3.43
N LYS A 63 14.88 -1.40 -4.03
CA LYS A 63 16.27 -1.90 -4.05
C LYS A 63 17.01 -1.61 -2.74
N ALA A 64 16.42 -2.03 -1.63
CA ALA A 64 16.98 -1.93 -0.29
C ALA A 64 16.61 -3.17 0.55
N PRO A 65 17.46 -3.59 1.50
CA PRO A 65 17.15 -4.68 2.43
C PRO A 65 15.90 -4.42 3.27
N VAL A 66 15.15 -5.50 3.58
CA VAL A 66 13.88 -5.43 4.33
C VAL A 66 14.01 -4.72 5.67
N HIS A 67 15.12 -4.89 6.39
CA HIS A 67 15.30 -4.29 7.71
C HIS A 67 15.37 -2.76 7.63
N LEU A 68 15.97 -2.20 6.57
CA LEU A 68 16.01 -0.76 6.34
C LEU A 68 14.61 -0.23 6.00
N VAL A 69 13.92 -0.89 5.07
CA VAL A 69 12.56 -0.50 4.65
C VAL A 69 11.60 -0.58 5.85
N TRP A 70 11.64 -1.68 6.59
CA TRP A 70 10.79 -1.92 7.75
C TRP A 70 11.08 -0.93 8.88
N SER A 71 12.34 -0.55 9.09
CA SER A 71 12.72 0.46 10.09
C SER A 71 12.00 1.81 9.89
N LEU A 72 11.64 2.15 8.65
CA LEU A 72 10.85 3.34 8.31
C LEU A 72 9.35 3.07 8.45
N VAL A 73 8.85 1.97 7.87
CA VAL A 73 7.42 1.63 7.85
C VAL A 73 6.87 1.45 9.27
N ARG A 74 7.59 0.77 10.14
CA ARG A 74 7.16 0.45 11.51
C ARG A 74 7.02 1.67 12.43
N ARG A 75 7.53 2.84 12.04
CA ARG A 75 7.47 4.08 12.85
C ARG A 75 6.08 4.69 12.77
N PHE A 76 5.16 4.11 13.52
CA PHE A 76 3.81 4.66 13.67
C PHE A 76 3.81 6.12 14.16
N ASP A 77 4.80 6.51 14.95
CA ASP A 77 4.97 7.87 15.47
C ASP A 77 5.63 8.85 14.49
N GLN A 78 6.27 8.36 13.42
CA GLN A 78 7.01 9.19 12.46
C GLN A 78 6.65 8.90 11.00
N PRO A 79 5.36 8.94 10.61
CA PRO A 79 4.95 8.73 9.22
C PRO A 79 5.60 9.72 8.25
N GLN A 80 5.93 10.95 8.69
CA GLN A 80 6.59 11.96 7.88
C GLN A 80 7.95 11.53 7.32
N ASN A 81 8.58 10.50 7.90
CA ASN A 81 9.85 9.97 7.41
C ASN A 81 9.72 9.40 5.99
N TYR A 82 8.52 9.01 5.54
CA TYR A 82 8.33 8.60 4.15
C TYR A 82 7.01 9.06 3.52
N LYS A 83 5.99 9.45 4.30
CA LYS A 83 4.71 9.97 3.78
C LYS A 83 4.83 11.47 3.46
N PRO A 84 4.96 11.87 2.18
CA PRO A 84 5.41 13.21 1.80
C PRO A 84 4.41 14.33 2.13
N PHE A 85 3.13 14.01 2.34
CA PHE A 85 2.09 14.98 2.63
C PHE A 85 1.89 15.24 4.13
N VAL A 86 2.58 14.49 4.99
CA VAL A 86 2.54 14.71 6.44
C VAL A 86 3.48 15.85 6.81
N SER A 87 2.97 16.83 7.55
CA SER A 87 3.75 17.94 8.10
C SER A 87 4.18 17.66 9.54
N ARG A 88 3.31 17.02 10.32
CA ARG A 88 3.55 16.69 11.73
C ARG A 88 2.76 15.45 12.14
N CYS A 89 3.30 14.69 13.07
CA CYS A 89 2.60 13.60 13.74
C CYS A 89 2.70 13.77 15.26
N ILE A 90 1.59 13.57 15.97
CA ILE A 90 1.52 13.62 17.43
C ILE A 90 0.89 12.31 17.91
N VAL A 91 1.63 11.53 18.69
CA VAL A 91 1.09 10.28 19.26
C VAL A 91 0.42 10.57 20.58
N GLN A 92 -0.79 10.04 20.75
CA GLN A 92 -1.55 10.05 21.99
C GLN A 92 -1.56 8.64 22.58
N GLY A 93 -1.05 8.51 23.81
CA GLY A 93 -0.83 7.22 24.46
C GLY A 93 0.62 6.76 24.36
N GLY A 94 0.86 5.50 24.72
CA GLY A 94 2.19 4.87 24.62
C GLY A 94 2.56 4.48 23.18
N VAL A 95 3.56 3.61 23.06
CA VAL A 95 3.99 3.05 21.77
C VAL A 95 3.55 1.59 21.72
N GLY A 96 2.39 1.32 21.13
CA GLY A 96 1.84 -0.04 21.05
C GLY A 96 0.47 -0.12 20.39
N ILE A 97 -0.01 -1.34 20.15
CA ILE A 97 -1.33 -1.59 19.55
C ILE A 97 -2.42 -0.86 20.35
N GLY A 98 -3.36 -0.23 19.63
CA GLY A 98 -4.41 0.61 20.18
C GLY A 98 -4.03 2.09 20.35
N SER A 99 -2.75 2.45 20.20
CA SER A 99 -2.29 3.84 20.28
C SER A 99 -2.87 4.69 19.14
N LEU A 100 -3.12 5.96 19.43
CA LEU A 100 -3.64 6.92 18.47
C LEU A 100 -2.52 7.86 18.02
N ARG A 101 -2.58 8.29 16.76
CA ARG A 101 -1.80 9.41 16.25
C ARG A 101 -2.69 10.43 15.58
N GLU A 102 -2.38 11.70 15.82
CA GLU A 102 -2.90 12.82 15.05
C GLU A 102 -1.88 13.17 13.97
N VAL A 103 -2.28 13.00 12.72
CA VAL A 103 -1.49 13.33 11.53
C VAL A 103 -1.97 14.66 11.00
N ASN A 104 -1.07 15.64 10.96
CA ASN A 104 -1.29 16.93 10.34
C ASN A 104 -0.76 16.89 8.90
N ILE A 105 -1.58 17.37 7.97
CA ILE A 105 -1.33 17.34 6.53
C ILE A 105 -0.77 18.71 6.10
N LYS A 106 0.10 18.73 5.08
CA LYS A 106 0.64 19.97 4.52
C LYS A 106 -0.47 20.86 3.94
N SER A 107 -0.31 22.18 4.06
CA SER A 107 -1.23 23.18 3.51
C SER A 107 -1.42 23.06 2.00
N GLY A 108 -2.60 23.41 1.49
CA GLY A 108 -2.94 23.34 0.06
C GLY A 108 -3.56 22.01 -0.36
N LEU A 109 -3.74 21.07 0.58
CA LEU A 109 -4.54 19.87 0.41
C LEU A 109 -5.94 20.03 1.00
N PRO A 110 -6.95 19.27 0.53
CA PRO A 110 -8.34 19.42 1.00
C PRO A 110 -8.57 19.11 2.48
N ALA A 111 -7.68 18.31 3.08
CA ALA A 111 -7.76 17.88 4.47
C ALA A 111 -6.55 18.40 5.25
N THR A 112 -6.75 18.67 6.53
CA THR A 112 -5.72 19.19 7.43
C THR A 112 -5.31 18.19 8.49
N THR A 113 -6.21 17.30 8.91
CA THR A 113 -5.97 16.38 10.03
C THR A 113 -6.57 14.98 9.82
N SER A 114 -5.87 13.97 10.33
CA SER A 114 -6.37 12.60 10.43
C SER A 114 -6.02 12.01 11.79
N PHE A 115 -6.98 11.32 12.41
CA PHE A 115 -6.78 10.58 13.65
C PHE A 115 -6.74 9.09 13.32
N GLU A 116 -5.59 8.48 13.54
CA GLU A 116 -5.32 7.11 13.12
C GLU A 116 -4.99 6.24 14.33
N ARG A 117 -5.47 5.00 14.34
CA ARG A 117 -5.18 4.00 15.36
C ARG A 117 -4.26 2.92 14.81
N LEU A 118 -3.30 2.50 15.62
CA LEU A 118 -2.48 1.31 15.34
C LEU A 118 -3.28 0.05 15.67
N GLU A 119 -3.66 -0.72 14.67
CA GLU A 119 -4.44 -1.96 14.85
C GLU A 119 -3.53 -3.18 15.00
N HIS A 120 -2.39 -3.19 14.31
CA HIS A 120 -1.45 -4.30 14.34
C HIS A 120 -0.03 -3.84 14.04
N LEU A 121 0.95 -4.43 14.72
CA LEU A 121 2.37 -4.26 14.44
C LEU A 121 3.09 -5.58 14.75
N ASP A 122 3.62 -6.22 13.72
CA ASP A 122 4.41 -7.44 13.83
C ASP A 122 5.78 -7.19 13.21
N ASP A 123 6.81 -7.16 14.05
CA ASP A 123 8.20 -6.95 13.62
C ASP A 123 8.85 -8.22 13.05
N GLN A 124 8.29 -9.41 13.29
CA GLN A 124 8.82 -10.66 12.78
C GLN A 124 8.34 -10.91 11.34
N GLU A 125 7.04 -10.73 11.10
CA GLU A 125 6.42 -10.90 9.77
C GLU A 125 6.35 -9.57 8.97
N HIS A 126 6.83 -8.46 9.55
CA HIS A 126 6.83 -7.12 8.97
C HIS A 126 5.45 -6.64 8.52
N ILE A 127 4.48 -6.66 9.43
CA ILE A 127 3.08 -6.30 9.19
C ILE A 127 2.69 -5.08 10.02
N LEU A 128 2.18 -4.05 9.37
CA LEU A 128 1.59 -2.87 10.01
C LEU A 128 0.15 -2.72 9.55
N SER A 129 -0.79 -2.57 10.48
CA SER A 129 -2.16 -2.19 10.16
C SER A 129 -2.60 -0.96 10.93
N ILE A 130 -3.28 -0.05 10.23
CA ILE A 130 -3.86 1.15 10.81
C ILE A 130 -5.33 1.29 10.43
N LYS A 131 -6.08 2.00 11.26
CA LYS A 131 -7.44 2.43 10.95
C LYS A 131 -7.57 3.94 11.16
N ILE A 132 -8.23 4.63 10.24
CA ILE A 132 -8.62 6.01 10.48
C ILE A 132 -9.89 6.03 11.31
N VAL A 133 -9.83 6.69 12.47
CA VAL A 133 -10.93 6.79 13.44
C VAL A 133 -11.55 8.19 13.49
N GLY A 134 -10.97 9.17 12.78
CA GLY A 134 -11.48 10.53 12.67
C GLY A 134 -10.60 11.41 11.77
N GLY A 135 -11.01 12.66 11.59
CA GLY A 135 -10.31 13.63 10.73
C GLY A 135 -11.30 14.48 9.94
N ASP A 136 -10.77 15.40 9.12
CA ASP A 136 -11.55 16.31 8.27
C ASP A 136 -11.64 15.86 6.80
N HIS A 137 -11.15 14.66 6.49
CA HIS A 137 -11.24 14.05 5.16
C HIS A 137 -12.48 13.16 4.98
N ARG A 138 -12.79 12.81 3.73
CA ARG A 138 -13.95 11.95 3.37
C ARG A 138 -13.70 10.44 3.49
N LEU A 139 -12.48 10.01 3.86
CA LEU A 139 -12.08 8.59 3.97
C LEU A 139 -12.62 7.89 5.23
N LYS A 140 -13.94 7.69 5.29
CA LYS A 140 -14.59 7.01 6.42
C LYS A 140 -14.28 5.51 6.42
N ASN A 141 -14.13 4.95 7.63
CA ASN A 141 -13.82 3.53 7.85
C ASN A 141 -12.60 3.01 7.07
N TYR A 142 -11.66 3.90 6.74
CA TYR A 142 -10.41 3.51 6.11
C TYR A 142 -9.62 2.57 7.02
N SER A 143 -9.23 1.42 6.48
CA SER A 143 -8.32 0.47 7.12
C SER A 143 -7.24 0.09 6.11
N SER A 144 -5.97 0.12 6.53
CA SER A 144 -4.82 -0.23 5.70
C SER A 144 -3.99 -1.34 6.35
N ILE A 145 -3.40 -2.18 5.50
CA ILE A 145 -2.41 -3.19 5.86
C ILE A 145 -1.20 -2.98 4.95
N VAL A 146 -0.04 -2.75 5.56
CA VAL A 146 1.27 -2.68 4.90
C VAL A 146 2.06 -3.91 5.30
N THR A 147 2.61 -4.63 4.31
CA THR A 147 3.57 -5.72 4.55
C THR A 147 4.86 -5.47 3.77
N ALA A 148 5.99 -5.94 4.31
CA ALA A 148 7.30 -5.85 3.66
C ALA A 148 7.97 -7.23 3.59
N HIS A 149 8.25 -7.69 2.39
CA HIS A 149 8.77 -9.04 2.13
C HIS A 149 10.16 -8.99 1.53
N PRO A 150 11.13 -9.77 2.04
CA PRO A 150 12.44 -9.90 1.39
C PRO A 150 12.30 -10.45 -0.03
N GLU A 151 13.03 -9.87 -0.97
CA GLU A 151 13.18 -10.41 -2.33
C GLU A 151 14.60 -10.19 -2.85
N THR A 152 14.89 -10.71 -4.05
CA THR A 152 16.15 -10.45 -4.76
C THR A 152 15.88 -9.64 -6.01
N ILE A 153 16.50 -8.47 -6.14
CA ILE A 153 16.39 -7.59 -7.31
C ILE A 153 17.78 -7.40 -7.89
N ASP A 154 17.96 -7.74 -9.18
CA ASP A 154 19.26 -7.65 -9.88
C ASP A 154 20.42 -8.33 -9.13
N GLY A 155 20.13 -9.46 -8.45
CA GLY A 155 21.11 -10.22 -7.66
C GLY A 155 21.47 -9.58 -6.31
N ARG A 156 20.77 -8.54 -5.88
CA ARG A 156 20.97 -7.86 -4.59
C ARG A 156 19.74 -7.99 -3.68
N PRO A 157 19.91 -7.89 -2.35
CA PRO A 157 18.79 -7.83 -1.43
C PRO A 157 17.85 -6.66 -1.77
N GLY A 158 16.57 -6.97 -1.95
CA GLY A 158 15.49 -6.01 -2.17
C GLY A 158 14.29 -6.31 -1.27
N THR A 159 13.26 -5.48 -1.40
CA THR A 159 12.03 -5.60 -0.61
C THR A 159 10.80 -5.35 -1.48
N LEU A 160 9.85 -6.28 -1.45
CA LEU A 160 8.51 -6.08 -1.96
C LEU A 160 7.64 -5.51 -0.84
N VAL A 161 7.19 -4.27 -1.01
CA VAL A 161 6.21 -3.64 -0.13
C VAL A 161 4.83 -3.71 -0.77
N ILE A 162 3.84 -4.16 -0.01
CA ILE A 162 2.44 -4.21 -0.43
C ILE A 162 1.63 -3.39 0.57
N GLU A 163 0.90 -2.39 0.10
CA GLU A 163 -0.08 -1.67 0.91
C GLU A 163 -1.47 -1.86 0.30
N SER A 164 -2.38 -2.47 1.07
CA SER A 164 -3.78 -2.61 0.69
C SER A 164 -4.70 -1.85 1.63
N PHE A 165 -5.88 -1.51 1.15
CA PHE A 165 -6.86 -0.79 1.95
C PHE A 165 -8.29 -1.26 1.67
N VAL A 166 -9.18 -0.93 2.60
CA VAL A 166 -10.63 -0.87 2.40
C VAL A 166 -11.14 0.47 2.93
N VAL A 167 -12.11 1.09 2.25
CA VAL A 167 -12.67 2.39 2.63
C VAL A 167 -14.10 2.52 2.13
N ASP A 168 -14.90 3.32 2.84
CA ASP A 168 -16.24 3.69 2.38
C ASP A 168 -16.15 4.60 1.15
N VAL A 169 -17.04 4.39 0.19
CA VAL A 169 -17.22 5.29 -0.95
C VAL A 169 -18.04 6.49 -0.50
N PRO A 170 -17.50 7.72 -0.59
CA PRO A 170 -18.24 8.92 -0.23
C PRO A 170 -19.44 9.16 -1.16
N ASP A 171 -20.52 9.76 -0.63
CA ASP A 171 -21.67 10.16 -1.45
C ASP A 171 -21.24 11.02 -2.64
N GLY A 172 -21.76 10.69 -3.83
CA GLY A 172 -21.42 11.37 -5.08
C GLY A 172 -20.12 10.90 -5.74
N ASN A 173 -19.43 9.89 -5.18
CA ASN A 173 -18.28 9.25 -5.82
C ASN A 173 -18.59 7.82 -6.24
N THR A 174 -17.87 7.36 -7.26
CA THR A 174 -17.85 5.93 -7.63
C THR A 174 -16.77 5.18 -6.83
N LYS A 175 -16.87 3.85 -6.79
CA LYS A 175 -15.82 2.97 -6.24
C LYS A 175 -14.46 3.21 -6.92
N ASP A 176 -14.48 3.37 -8.23
CA ASP A 176 -13.28 3.54 -9.05
C ASP A 176 -12.57 4.88 -8.77
N GLU A 177 -13.33 5.98 -8.68
CA GLU A 177 -12.77 7.29 -8.32
C GLU A 177 -12.16 7.27 -6.92
N THR A 178 -12.85 6.64 -5.96
CA THR A 178 -12.38 6.53 -4.58
C THR A 178 -11.11 5.69 -4.51
N CYS A 179 -11.09 4.53 -5.16
CA CYS A 179 -9.89 3.70 -5.26
C CYS A 179 -8.73 4.45 -5.90
N TYR A 180 -8.96 5.12 -7.04
CA TYR A 180 -7.93 5.86 -7.75
C TYR A 180 -7.31 6.95 -6.87
N PHE A 181 -8.13 7.70 -6.14
CA PHE A 181 -7.65 8.74 -5.22
C PHE A 181 -6.77 8.16 -4.11
N VAL A 182 -7.22 7.08 -3.46
CA VAL A 182 -6.48 6.44 -2.36
C VAL A 182 -5.21 5.77 -2.87
N GLU A 183 -5.27 5.08 -4.00
CA GLU A 183 -4.10 4.50 -4.65
C GLU A 183 -3.05 5.56 -5.00
N ALA A 184 -3.46 6.73 -5.49
CA ALA A 184 -2.53 7.82 -5.79
C ALA A 184 -1.76 8.27 -4.54
N LEU A 185 -2.45 8.39 -3.39
CA LEU A 185 -1.82 8.72 -2.11
C LEU A 185 -0.82 7.63 -1.66
N ILE A 186 -1.22 6.36 -1.74
CA ILE A 186 -0.35 5.23 -1.41
C ILE A 186 0.86 5.17 -2.35
N LYS A 187 0.67 5.34 -3.66
CA LYS A 187 1.75 5.38 -4.66
C LYS A 187 2.76 6.49 -4.35
N CYS A 188 2.31 7.67 -3.94
CA CYS A 188 3.19 8.74 -3.49
C CYS A 188 4.00 8.34 -2.25
N ASN A 189 3.36 7.71 -1.25
CA ASN A 189 4.04 7.23 -0.05
C ASN A 189 5.10 6.17 -0.38
N LEU A 190 4.74 5.14 -1.15
CA LEU A 190 5.64 4.04 -1.49
C LEU A 190 6.77 4.48 -2.42
N LYS A 191 6.53 5.46 -3.31
CA LYS A 191 7.60 6.08 -4.10
C LYS A 191 8.61 6.78 -3.19
N SER A 192 8.15 7.61 -2.26
CA SER A 192 9.03 8.30 -1.31
C SER A 192 9.77 7.32 -0.39
N LEU A 193 9.10 6.26 0.07
CA LEU A 193 9.72 5.16 0.84
C LEU A 193 10.86 4.51 0.05
N ALA A 194 10.63 4.19 -1.23
CA ALA A 194 11.65 3.60 -2.08
C ALA A 194 12.85 4.55 -2.25
N ASP A 195 12.58 5.81 -2.63
CA ASP A 195 13.62 6.81 -2.86
C ASP A 195 14.49 7.03 -1.61
N ILE A 196 13.90 7.01 -0.40
CA ILE A 196 14.63 7.16 0.87
C ILE A 196 15.41 5.89 1.23
N SER A 197 14.76 4.73 1.14
CA SER A 197 15.37 3.45 1.52
C SER A 197 16.57 3.10 0.63
N GLU A 198 16.46 3.34 -0.68
CA GLU A 198 17.55 3.08 -1.63
C GLU A 198 18.74 4.01 -1.39
N ARG A 199 18.51 5.27 -1.00
CA ARG A 199 19.59 6.17 -0.59
C ARG A 199 20.28 5.70 0.69
N LEU A 200 19.53 5.24 1.68
CA LEU A 200 20.09 4.70 2.93
C LEU A 200 20.93 3.45 2.65
N ALA A 201 20.45 2.55 1.79
CA ALA A 201 21.19 1.36 1.40
C ALA A 201 22.53 1.68 0.73
N VAL A 202 22.59 2.72 -0.12
CA VAL A 202 23.87 3.17 -0.73
C VAL A 202 24.83 3.72 0.32
N GLN A 203 24.33 4.46 1.31
CA GLN A 203 25.15 5.07 2.37
C GLN A 203 25.74 4.02 3.33
N ASP A 204 24.95 3.02 3.70
CA ASP A 204 25.37 1.90 4.56
C ASP A 204 26.54 1.10 3.96
N HIS A 205 26.63 1.06 2.62
CA HIS A 205 27.76 0.45 1.91
C HIS A 205 29.02 1.34 1.82
N THR A 206 28.96 2.59 2.25
CA THR A 206 30.07 3.56 2.13
C THR A 206 30.71 3.96 3.45
N GLU A 207 30.18 3.53 4.60
CA GLU A 207 30.86 3.75 5.88
C GLU A 207 32.06 2.80 6.01
N PRO A 208 33.29 3.30 6.26
CA PRO A 208 34.42 2.45 6.54
C PRO A 208 34.19 1.74 7.87
N ILE A 209 34.46 0.43 7.89
CA ILE A 209 34.60 -0.34 9.12
C ILE A 209 35.86 0.20 9.81
N ASP A 210 35.71 1.18 10.70
CA ASP A 210 36.78 1.50 11.64
C ASP A 210 36.98 0.26 12.54
N GLY A 211 38.22 -0.25 12.52
CA GLY A 211 38.63 -1.53 13.08
C GLY A 211 38.88 -1.57 14.59
#